data_AF-A0AAW7CNU8-F1
#
_entry.id   AF-A0AAW7CNU8-F1
#
_cell.length_a   1.000
_cell.length_b   1.000
_cell.length_c   1.000
_cell.angle_alpha   90.00
_cell.angle_beta   90.00
_cell.angle_gamma   90.00
#
_symmetry.space_group_name_H-M   'P 1'
#
loop_
_entity.id
_entity.type
_entity.pdbx_description
1 polymer ?
#
loop_
_entity_poly.entity_id
_entity_poly.type
_entity_poly.pdbx_seq_one_letter_code
_entity_poly.pdbx_strand_id
1 'polypeptide(L)'
;MLTTKTSGKVIVSLTQSWRYLLLLSLLPYINTWPVFSLHVHNKLAFFGASLLFLFTQYHLFRLWLDSHFFQALYRYQDHVSFDESLSTLFPKRPKKQTMEARWLGTKRLFSFAVIGISVQWIWCLAILFLTSFSY
;
A
#
# COMPACT_ATOMS: atom_id res chain seq x y z
N MET A 1 20.12 -0.60 -14.87
CA MET A 1 20.73 0.63 -14.29
C MET A 1 20.40 0.80 -12.80
N LEU A 2 19.44 0.06 -12.25
CA LEU A 2 19.02 0.18 -10.84
C LEU A 2 19.92 -0.50 -9.77
N THR A 3 21.06 -1.09 -10.13
CA THR A 3 21.92 -1.82 -9.18
C THR A 3 22.87 -0.91 -8.38
N THR A 4 22.94 0.37 -8.72
CA THR A 4 23.81 1.33 -8.01
C THR A 4 23.31 1.61 -6.59
N LYS A 5 24.23 1.96 -5.66
CA LYS A 5 23.86 2.35 -4.30
C LYS A 5 22.96 3.59 -4.25
N THR A 6 23.12 4.52 -5.20
CA THR A 6 22.28 5.72 -5.31
C THR A 6 20.86 5.37 -5.72
N SER A 7 20.67 4.53 -6.75
CA SER A 7 19.36 4.01 -7.13
C SER A 7 18.69 3.25 -5.97
N GLY A 8 19.46 2.46 -5.22
CA GLY A 8 18.94 1.75 -4.05
C GLY A 8 18.43 2.67 -2.95
N LYS A 9 19.16 3.75 -2.61
CA LYS A 9 18.69 4.75 -1.64
C LYS A 9 17.37 5.39 -2.07
N VAL A 10 17.22 5.73 -3.35
CA VAL A 10 16.00 6.34 -3.88
C VAL A 10 14.82 5.36 -3.80
N ILE A 11 15.01 4.11 -4.23
CA ILE A 11 13.98 3.06 -4.18
C ILE A 11 13.54 2.79 -2.73
N VAL A 12 14.50 2.64 -1.82
CA VAL A 12 14.21 2.41 -0.41
C VAL A 12 13.47 3.61 0.19
N SER A 13 13.91 4.84 -0.09
CA SER A 13 13.25 6.04 0.40
C SER A 13 11.80 6.14 -0.09
N LEU A 14 11.55 5.93 -1.39
CA LEU A 14 10.19 5.97 -1.93
C LEU A 14 9.30 4.90 -1.29
N THR A 15 9.81 3.67 -1.15
CA THR A 15 9.03 2.59 -0.54
C THR A 15 8.77 2.84 0.94
N GLN A 16 9.72 3.43 1.68
CA GLN A 16 9.57 3.82 3.09
C GLN A 16 8.46 4.87 3.34
N SER A 17 8.04 5.59 2.29
CA SER A 17 6.89 6.50 2.37
C SER A 17 5.56 5.81 2.67
N TRP A 18 5.51 4.47 2.69
CA TRP A 18 4.35 3.68 3.14
C TRP A 18 3.81 4.15 4.50
N ARG A 19 4.65 4.67 5.41
CA ARG A 19 4.24 5.18 6.72
C ARG A 19 3.31 6.39 6.61
N TYR A 20 3.64 7.32 5.72
CA TYR A 20 2.82 8.51 5.47
C TYR A 20 1.53 8.14 4.75
N LEU A 21 1.61 7.20 3.79
CA LEU A 21 0.43 6.69 3.10
C LEU A 21 -0.51 5.93 4.05
N LEU A 22 0.04 5.19 5.03
CA LEU A 22 -0.74 4.54 6.07
C LEU A 22 -1.53 5.56 6.90
N LEU A 23 -0.87 6.60 7.39
CA LEU A 23 -1.55 7.68 8.12
C LEU A 23 -2.63 8.33 7.26
N LEU A 24 -2.31 8.62 5.99
CA LEU A 24 -3.25 9.23 5.05
C LEU A 24 -4.46 8.34 4.73
N SER A 25 -4.32 7.01 4.80
CA SER A 25 -5.41 6.03 4.65
C SER A 25 -6.27 5.86 5.91
N LEU A 26 -5.68 6.06 7.09
CA LEU A 26 -6.38 5.89 8.37
C LEU A 26 -7.36 7.04 8.63
N LEU A 27 -6.97 8.27 8.28
CA LEU A 27 -7.78 9.47 8.46
C LEU A 27 -9.19 9.37 7.85
N PRO A 28 -9.37 9.07 6.55
CA PRO A 28 -10.71 8.97 5.97
C PRO A 28 -11.50 7.81 6.58
N TYR A 29 -10.84 6.71 6.95
CA TYR A 29 -11.53 5.57 7.55
C TYR A 29 -12.08 5.88 8.96
N ILE A 30 -11.27 6.50 9.83
CA ILE A 30 -11.70 6.90 11.18
C ILE A 30 -12.87 7.90 11.10
N ASN A 31 -12.85 8.83 10.12
CA ASN A 31 -13.93 9.79 9.92
C ASN A 31 -15.26 9.16 9.47
N THR A 32 -15.27 7.91 8.99
CA THR A 32 -16.54 7.20 8.68
C THR A 32 -17.25 6.68 9.94
N TRP A 33 -16.57 6.57 11.07
CA TRP A 33 -17.12 6.01 12.31
C TRP A 33 -18.22 6.86 12.97
N PRO A 34 -18.05 8.19 13.09
CA PRO A 34 -19.12 9.07 13.59
C PRO A 34 -20.37 9.01 12.70
N VAL A 35 -20.18 8.97 11.38
CA VAL A 35 -21.29 8.89 10.42
C VAL A 35 -22.07 7.58 10.59
N PHE A 36 -21.37 6.46 10.72
CA PHE A 36 -21.98 5.16 11.00
C PHE A 36 -22.78 5.16 12.31
N SER A 37 -22.23 5.77 13.36
CA SER A 37 -22.85 5.80 14.69
C SER A 37 -24.12 6.66 14.73
N LEU A 38 -24.16 7.75 13.94
CA LEU A 38 -25.28 8.69 13.89
C LEU A 38 -26.37 8.28 12.89
N HIS A 39 -26.03 7.59 11.79
CA HIS A 39 -26.96 7.25 10.71
C HIS A 39 -26.98 5.74 10.44
N VAL A 40 -27.87 5.03 11.14
CA VAL A 40 -28.02 3.56 11.07
C VAL A 40 -28.36 3.05 9.66
N HIS A 41 -28.88 3.89 8.77
CA HIS A 41 -29.17 3.52 7.38
C HIS A 41 -27.93 3.40 6.47
N ASN A 42 -26.75 3.88 6.89
CA ASN A 42 -25.53 3.86 6.08
C ASN A 42 -24.63 2.63 6.30
N LYS A 43 -25.18 1.49 6.75
CA LYS A 43 -24.42 0.24 6.97
C LYS A 43 -23.68 -0.24 5.72
N LEU A 44 -24.31 -0.14 4.55
CA LEU A 44 -23.69 -0.51 3.26
C LEU A 44 -22.50 0.40 2.92
N ALA A 45 -22.64 1.71 3.20
CA ALA A 45 -21.58 2.68 2.93
C ALA A 45 -20.33 2.43 3.80
N PHE A 46 -20.55 2.08 5.07
CA PHE A 46 -19.50 1.70 6.01
C PHE A 46 -18.84 0.36 5.66
N PHE A 47 -19.63 -0.63 5.21
CA PHE A 47 -19.11 -1.90 4.72
C PHE A 47 -18.20 -1.70 3.50
N GLY A 48 -18.63 -0.88 2.54
CA GLY A 48 -17.81 -0.50 1.38
C GLY A 48 -16.52 0.20 1.78
N ALA A 49 -16.58 1.16 2.72
CA ALA A 49 -15.40 1.83 3.26
C ALA A 49 -14.42 0.85 3.92
N SER A 50 -14.93 -0.16 4.65
CA SER A 50 -14.13 -1.18 5.32
C SER A 50 -13.43 -2.11 4.33
N LEU A 51 -14.13 -2.56 3.28
CA LEU A 51 -13.50 -3.37 2.21
C LEU A 51 -12.41 -2.58 1.49
N LEU A 52 -12.68 -1.32 1.16
CA LEU A 52 -11.70 -0.44 0.53
C LEU A 52 -10.50 -0.19 1.45
N PHE A 53 -10.73 -0.02 2.75
CA PHE A 53 -9.65 0.10 3.74
C PHE A 53 -8.78 -1.14 3.79
N LEU A 54 -9.35 -2.33 3.89
CA LEU A 54 -8.59 -3.59 3.89
C LEU A 54 -7.79 -3.75 2.58
N PHE A 55 -8.38 -3.42 1.44
CA PHE A 55 -7.70 -3.45 0.15
C PHE A 55 -6.48 -2.50 0.13
N THR A 56 -6.64 -1.25 0.59
CA THR A 56 -5.54 -0.29 0.70
C THR A 56 -4.47 -0.76 1.68
N GLN A 57 -4.86 -1.30 2.85
CA GLN A 57 -3.93 -1.83 3.86
C GLN A 57 -3.09 -2.98 3.31
N TYR A 58 -3.69 -3.88 2.53
CA TYR A 58 -2.94 -4.96 1.89
C TYR A 58 -1.80 -4.43 0.99
N HIS A 59 -2.08 -3.40 0.19
CA HIS A 59 -1.08 -2.81 -0.70
C HIS A 59 0.02 -2.08 0.10
N LEU A 60 -0.35 -1.39 1.18
CA LEU A 60 0.61 -0.72 2.06
C LEU A 60 1.50 -1.70 2.83
N PHE A 61 0.92 -2.78 3.34
CA PHE A 61 1.68 -3.88 3.96
C PHE A 61 2.66 -4.48 2.96
N ARG A 62 2.22 -4.70 1.71
CA ARG A 62 3.09 -5.23 0.67
C ARG A 62 4.23 -4.27 0.32
N LEU A 63 3.95 -2.97 0.26
CA LEU A 63 4.94 -1.93 0.03
C LEU A 63 5.97 -1.85 1.17
N TRP A 64 5.53 -2.00 2.42
CA TRP A 64 6.41 -2.11 3.59
C TRP A 64 7.36 -3.31 3.47
N LEU A 65 6.83 -4.48 3.13
CA LEU A 65 7.62 -5.71 2.97
C LEU A 65 8.66 -5.54 1.85
N ASP A 66 8.25 -5.00 0.70
CA ASP A 66 9.15 -4.76 -0.42
C ASP A 66 10.26 -3.74 -0.05
N SER A 67 9.98 -2.75 0.79
CA SER A 67 11.00 -1.83 1.31
C SER A 67 12.11 -2.55 2.10
N HIS A 68 11.74 -3.50 2.95
CA HIS A 68 12.70 -4.29 3.74
C HIS A 68 13.51 -5.23 2.85
N PHE A 69 12.87 -5.82 1.85
CA PHE A 69 13.52 -6.62 0.83
C PHE A 69 14.54 -5.83 0.01
N PHE A 70 14.20 -4.62 -0.45
CA PHE A 70 15.18 -3.78 -1.12
C PHE A 70 16.33 -3.38 -0.20
N GLN A 71 16.07 -3.04 1.07
CA GLN A 71 17.15 -2.74 2.03
C GLN A 71 18.12 -3.91 2.18
N ALA A 72 17.62 -5.14 2.35
CA ALA A 72 18.45 -6.33 2.42
C ALA A 72 19.24 -6.54 1.11
N LEU A 73 18.55 -6.45 -0.04
CA LEU A 73 19.15 -6.66 -1.35
C LEU A 73 20.29 -5.68 -1.65
N TYR A 74 20.10 -4.40 -1.35
CA TYR A 74 21.13 -3.37 -1.57
C TYR A 74 22.26 -3.40 -0.53
N ARG A 75 21.99 -3.95 0.67
CA ARG A 75 23.01 -4.10 1.73
C ARG A 75 23.96 -5.25 1.44
N TYR A 76 23.45 -6.42 1.08
CA TYR A 76 24.25 -7.62 0.89
C TYR A 76 24.72 -7.81 -0.56
N GLN A 77 24.04 -7.19 -1.53
CA GLN A 77 24.33 -7.31 -2.97
C GLN A 77 24.35 -8.76 -3.52
N ASP A 78 23.87 -9.71 -2.73
CA ASP A 78 23.73 -11.11 -3.11
C ASP A 78 22.32 -11.37 -3.61
N HIS A 79 22.16 -11.30 -4.94
CA HIS A 79 20.89 -11.54 -5.60
C HIS A 79 20.49 -13.03 -5.62
N VAL A 80 21.47 -13.94 -5.56
CA VAL A 80 21.24 -15.38 -5.76
C VAL A 80 20.67 -15.98 -4.48
N SER A 81 21.36 -15.81 -3.36
CA SER A 81 20.90 -16.31 -2.06
C SER A 81 19.58 -15.67 -1.63
N PHE A 82 19.37 -14.41 -2.02
CA PHE A 82 18.10 -13.71 -1.81
C PHE A 82 16.95 -14.33 -2.61
N ASP A 83 17.14 -14.61 -3.91
CA ASP A 83 16.11 -15.21 -4.75
C ASP A 83 15.81 -16.66 -4.33
N GLU A 84 16.84 -17.40 -3.91
CA GLU A 84 16.68 -18.74 -3.35
C GLU A 84 15.84 -18.71 -2.08
N SER A 85 16.18 -17.83 -1.13
CA SER A 85 15.41 -17.61 0.11
C SER A 85 13.97 -17.16 -0.15
N LEU A 86 13.75 -16.37 -1.20
CA LEU A 86 12.39 -15.97 -1.60
C LEU A 86 11.61 -17.10 -2.26
N SER A 87 12.28 -17.99 -2.98
CA SER A 87 11.65 -19.14 -3.61
C SER A 87 11.23 -20.20 -2.58
N THR A 88 11.96 -20.35 -1.48
CA THR A 88 11.57 -21.24 -0.36
C THR A 88 10.35 -20.70 0.37
N LEU A 89 10.29 -19.39 0.62
CA LEU A 89 9.14 -18.74 1.26
C LEU A 89 7.92 -18.64 0.33
N PHE A 90 8.14 -18.49 -0.98
CA PHE A 90 7.09 -18.29 -1.98
C PHE A 90 7.34 -19.16 -3.22
N PRO A 91 7.00 -20.47 -3.19
CA PRO A 91 7.37 -21.44 -4.23
C PRO A 91 6.80 -21.16 -5.62
N LYS A 92 5.76 -20.32 -5.72
CA LYS A 92 5.15 -19.91 -7.00
C LYS A 92 5.85 -18.71 -7.67
N ARG A 93 6.92 -18.16 -7.09
CA ARG A 93 7.63 -17.00 -7.67
C ARG A 93 8.67 -17.40 -8.72
N PRO A 94 8.93 -16.53 -9.72
CA PRO A 94 10.01 -16.75 -10.68
C PRO A 94 11.38 -16.81 -9.97
N LYS A 95 12.19 -17.84 -10.27
CA LYS A 95 13.47 -18.13 -9.59
C LYS A 95 14.57 -17.09 -9.81
N LYS A 96 14.49 -16.27 -10.88
CA LYS A 96 15.46 -15.22 -11.16
C LYS A 96 14.70 -13.98 -11.60
N GLN A 97 14.74 -12.93 -10.79
CA GLN A 97 14.12 -11.65 -11.15
C GLN A 97 15.16 -10.55 -11.24
N THR A 98 15.16 -9.83 -12.35
CA THR A 98 15.98 -8.62 -12.52
C THR A 98 15.51 -7.52 -11.57
N MET A 99 16.42 -6.61 -11.18
CA MET A 99 16.09 -5.45 -10.35
C MET A 99 14.97 -4.60 -10.97
N GLU A 100 14.98 -4.46 -12.29
CA GLU A 100 13.97 -3.70 -13.05
C GLU A 100 12.57 -4.34 -12.92
N ALA A 101 12.48 -5.67 -12.98
CA ALA A 101 11.21 -6.39 -12.81
C ALA A 101 10.65 -6.23 -11.38
N ARG A 102 11.51 -6.33 -10.36
CA ARG A 102 11.14 -6.11 -8.95
C ARG A 102 10.63 -4.70 -8.72
N TRP A 103 11.34 -3.72 -9.29
CA TRP A 103 10.96 -2.31 -9.21
C TRP A 103 9.63 -2.03 -9.90
N LEU A 104 9.40 -2.60 -11.08
CA LEU A 104 8.14 -2.43 -11.79
C LEU A 104 6.94 -2.94 -10.97
N GLY A 105 7.07 -4.10 -10.32
CA GLY A 105 6.04 -4.63 -9.42
C GLY A 105 5.76 -3.69 -8.25
N THR A 106 6.82 -3.16 -7.64
CA THR A 106 6.73 -2.22 -6.52
C THR A 106 6.06 -0.91 -6.92
N LYS A 107 6.38 -0.36 -8.10
CA LYS A 107 5.71 0.83 -8.64
C LYS A 107 4.21 0.62 -8.80
N ARG A 108 3.78 -0.53 -9.32
CA ARG A 108 2.36 -0.86 -9.45
C ARG A 108 1.67 -0.91 -8.09
N LEU A 109 2.29 -1.54 -7.10
CA LEU A 109 1.77 -1.59 -5.73
C LEU A 109 1.64 -0.19 -5.12
N PHE A 110 2.64 0.66 -5.31
CA PHE A 110 2.59 2.06 -4.88
C PHE A 110 1.43 2.81 -5.55
N SER A 111 1.26 2.69 -6.87
CA SER A 111 0.14 3.31 -7.58
C SER A 111 -1.21 2.82 -7.07
N PHE A 112 -1.38 1.52 -6.82
CA PHE A 112 -2.62 0.99 -6.25
C PHE A 112 -2.89 1.49 -4.83
N ALA A 113 -1.86 1.63 -3.99
CA ALA A 113 -2.02 2.22 -2.66
C ALA A 113 -2.47 3.68 -2.75
N VAL A 114 -1.87 4.49 -3.61
CA VAL A 114 -2.26 5.89 -3.82
C VAL A 114 -3.68 6.00 -4.35
N ILE A 115 -4.04 5.19 -5.36
CA ILE A 115 -5.41 5.16 -5.90
C ILE A 115 -6.40 4.77 -4.79
N GLY A 116 -6.11 3.71 -4.03
CA GLY A 116 -6.95 3.26 -2.92
C GLY A 116 -7.19 4.38 -1.90
N ILE A 117 -6.14 5.09 -1.50
CA ILE A 117 -6.23 6.25 -0.59
C ILE A 117 -7.09 7.36 -1.20
N SER A 118 -6.88 7.71 -2.47
CA SER A 118 -7.69 8.72 -3.15
C SER A 118 -9.18 8.35 -3.18
N VAL A 119 -9.50 7.09 -3.48
CA VAL A 119 -10.90 6.61 -3.44
C VAL A 119 -11.46 6.68 -2.02
N GLN A 120 -10.67 6.35 -0.98
CA GLN A 120 -11.12 6.48 0.41
C GLN A 120 -11.47 7.91 0.79
N TRP A 121 -10.66 8.89 0.35
CA TRP A 121 -10.94 10.30 0.57
C TRP A 121 -12.19 10.77 -0.16
N ILE A 122 -12.33 10.42 -1.44
CA ILE A 122 -13.53 10.75 -2.22
C ILE A 122 -14.78 10.15 -1.55
N TRP A 123 -14.71 8.90 -1.13
CA TRP A 123 -15.80 8.21 -0.45
C TRP A 123 -16.16 8.89 0.88
N CYS A 124 -15.16 9.23 1.70
CA CYS A 124 -15.36 9.94 2.96
C CYS A 124 -16.03 11.31 2.74
N LEU A 125 -15.53 12.10 1.79
CA LEU A 125 -16.08 13.42 1.48
C LEU A 125 -17.50 13.33 0.93
N ALA A 126 -17.77 12.36 0.05
CA ALA A 126 -19.10 12.13 -0.49
C ALA A 126 -20.11 11.76 0.61
N ILE A 127 -19.73 10.88 1.54
CA ILE A 127 -20.58 10.54 2.69
C ILE A 127 -20.84 11.76 3.56
N LEU A 128 -19.80 12.52 3.92
CA LEU A 128 -19.95 13.73 4.74
C LEU A 128 -20.87 14.76 4.08
N PHE A 129 -20.69 14.98 2.78
CA PHE A 129 -21.54 15.85 1.98
C PHE A 129 -23.00 15.37 2.04
N LEU A 130 -23.29 14.11 1.69
CA LEU A 130 -24.65 13.58 1.71
C LEU A 130 -25.32 13.67 3.09
N THR A 131 -24.56 13.44 4.17
CA THR A 131 -25.09 13.60 5.52
C THR A 131 -25.36 15.05 5.89
N SER A 132 -24.58 16.02 5.37
CA SER A 132 -24.79 17.44 5.66
C SER A 132 -26.05 18.02 5.01
N PHE A 133 -26.54 17.44 3.91
CA PHE A 133 -27.80 17.84 3.25
C PHE A 133 -29.02 17.03 3.71
N SER A 134 -28.84 16.03 4.58
CA SER A 134 -29.94 15.21 5.12
C SER A 134 -30.46 15.70 6.47
N TYR A 135 -29.92 16.83 6.98
CA TYR A 135 -30.45 17.61 8.10
C TYR A 135 -31.18 18.84 7.56
#